data_AF-A0A257IQM6-F1
#
_entry.id   AF-A0A257IQM6-F1
#
_cell.length_a   1.000
_cell.length_b   1.000
_cell.length_c   1.000
_cell.angle_alpha   90.00
_cell.angle_beta   90.00
_cell.angle_gamma   90.00
#
_symmetry.space_group_name_H-M   'P 1'
#
loop_
_entity.id
_entity.type
_entity.pdbx_description
1 polymer ?
#
loop_
_entity_poly.entity_id
_entity_poly.type
_entity_poly.pdbx_seq_one_letter_code
_entity_poly.pdbx_strand_id
1 'polypeptide(L)'
;MDFVINSSVATFSGSQVLDPTTNKKFQENVDKIKDVKITKISYTISDFNGPDTQTASVSLDFADASGNNKQNFGALSNVILKVENGNEKFFNLNNAQLAAMAALFKTPPNKFTIYNSGSFNQAPAKFKMKLKFYNEYEVKIFPLN
;
A
#
# COMPACT_ATOMS: atom_id res chain seq x y z
N MET A 1 2.50 3.58 -4.86
CA MET A 1 1.17 3.48 -5.49
C MET A 1 0.27 4.55 -4.90
N ASP A 2 -0.69 5.06 -5.67
CA ASP A 2 -1.44 6.25 -5.28
C ASP A 2 -2.94 5.97 -5.40
N PHE A 3 -3.66 6.09 -4.30
CA PHE A 3 -5.12 6.14 -4.28
C PHE A 3 -5.58 7.58 -4.42
N VAL A 4 -6.41 7.87 -5.42
CA VAL A 4 -7.08 9.17 -5.53
C VAL A 4 -8.45 9.03 -4.88
N ILE A 5 -8.66 9.73 -3.78
CA ILE A 5 -9.93 9.78 -3.06
C ILE A 5 -10.64 11.07 -3.48
N ASN A 6 -11.79 10.92 -4.13
CA ASN A 6 -12.66 12.03 -4.51
C ASN A 6 -14.10 11.56 -4.35
N SER A 7 -14.67 11.78 -3.17
CA SER A 7 -16.00 11.28 -2.81
C SER A 7 -16.93 12.43 -2.45
N SER A 8 -18.15 12.39 -3.01
CA SER A 8 -19.24 13.30 -2.64
C SER A 8 -20.00 12.85 -1.39
N VAL A 9 -19.74 11.64 -0.90
CA VAL A 9 -20.36 11.05 0.29
C VAL A 9 -19.32 10.78 1.37
N ALA A 10 -19.78 10.52 2.60
CA ALA A 10 -18.92 10.34 3.78
C ALA A 10 -18.15 9.00 3.82
N THR A 11 -18.09 8.27 2.69
CA THR A 11 -17.45 6.96 2.58
C THR A 11 -16.67 6.86 1.27
N PHE A 12 -15.68 5.96 1.24
CA PHE A 12 -14.95 5.63 0.03
C PHE A 12 -14.48 4.19 0.04
N SER A 13 -14.25 3.66 -1.15
CA SER A 13 -13.57 2.39 -1.37
C SER A 13 -12.84 2.41 -2.70
N GLY A 14 -11.72 1.73 -2.78
CA GLY A 14 -10.95 1.57 -4.00
C GLY A 14 -10.02 0.38 -3.90
N SER A 15 -9.44 0.03 -5.03
CA SER A 15 -8.44 -1.03 -5.11
C SER A 15 -7.46 -0.73 -6.22
N GLN A 16 -6.22 -1.14 -6.04
CA GLN A 16 -5.20 -1.03 -7.06
C GLN A 16 -4.26 -2.25 -7.00
N VAL A 17 -3.96 -2.79 -8.18
CA VAL A 17 -3.00 -3.88 -8.32
C VAL A 17 -1.60 -3.31 -8.19
N LEU A 18 -0.81 -3.88 -7.28
CA LEU A 18 0.63 -3.68 -7.25
C LEU A 18 1.28 -4.73 -8.15
N ASP A 19 1.84 -4.25 -9.26
CA ASP A 19 2.43 -5.09 -10.29
C ASP A 19 3.93 -4.77 -10.48
N PRO A 20 4.83 -5.45 -9.73
CA PRO A 20 6.26 -5.28 -9.90
C PRO A 20 6.75 -5.82 -11.24
N THR A 21 6.00 -6.68 -11.93
CA THR A 21 6.43 -7.28 -13.21
C THR A 21 6.51 -6.26 -14.33
N THR A 22 5.90 -5.08 -14.17
CA THR A 22 6.04 -3.96 -15.11
C THR A 22 7.32 -3.15 -14.90
N ASN A 23 8.06 -3.40 -13.81
CA ASN A 23 9.31 -2.72 -13.50
C ASN A 23 10.50 -3.43 -14.16
N LYS A 24 11.25 -2.70 -15.00
CA LYS A 24 12.44 -3.23 -15.70
C LYS A 24 13.46 -3.87 -14.75
N LYS A 25 13.74 -3.25 -13.60
CA LYS A 25 14.69 -3.80 -12.62
C LYS A 25 14.18 -5.10 -11.99
N PHE A 26 12.88 -5.23 -11.79
CA PHE A 26 12.29 -6.48 -11.32
C PHE A 26 12.45 -7.56 -12.38
N GLN A 27 12.09 -7.28 -13.64
CA GLN A 27 12.24 -8.24 -14.75
C GLN A 27 13.69 -8.72 -14.93
N GLU A 28 14.67 -7.81 -14.85
CA GLU A 28 16.10 -8.15 -14.98
C GLU A 28 16.65 -9.04 -13.86
N ASN A 29 15.97 -9.08 -12.71
CA ASN A 29 16.44 -9.76 -11.52
C ASN A 29 15.49 -10.85 -11.01
N VAL A 30 14.30 -11.03 -11.60
CA VAL A 30 13.28 -11.95 -11.07
C VAL A 30 13.81 -13.38 -10.90
N ASP A 31 14.59 -13.86 -11.87
CA ASP A 31 15.20 -15.20 -11.83
C ASP A 31 16.37 -15.32 -10.83
N LYS A 32 16.89 -14.18 -10.36
CA LYS A 32 17.99 -14.09 -9.39
C LYS A 32 17.50 -13.82 -7.97
N ILE A 33 16.25 -13.38 -7.82
CA ILE A 33 15.63 -13.10 -6.52
C ILE A 33 15.37 -14.43 -5.83
N LYS A 34 16.13 -14.69 -4.76
CA LYS A 34 15.94 -15.84 -3.87
C LYS A 34 14.90 -15.55 -2.80
N ASP A 35 14.91 -14.32 -2.28
CA ASP A 35 13.94 -13.87 -1.29
C ASP A 35 13.57 -12.40 -1.47
N VAL A 36 12.34 -12.08 -1.07
CA VAL A 36 11.80 -10.72 -1.01
C VAL A 36 11.32 -10.51 0.41
N LYS A 37 11.76 -9.41 1.02
CA LYS A 37 11.30 -9.01 2.35
C LYS A 37 10.75 -7.60 2.29
N ILE A 38 9.49 -7.43 2.69
CA ILE A 38 8.92 -6.11 2.96
C ILE A 38 9.32 -5.74 4.38
N THR A 39 10.05 -4.64 4.54
CA THR A 39 10.55 -4.20 5.86
C THR A 39 9.64 -3.16 6.49
N LYS A 40 9.10 -2.25 5.67
CA LYS A 40 8.23 -1.15 6.12
C LYS A 40 7.23 -0.80 5.02
N ILE A 41 6.10 -0.25 5.44
CA ILE A 41 5.15 0.39 4.56
C ILE A 41 4.87 1.78 5.12
N SER A 42 4.98 2.80 4.27
CA SER A 42 4.59 4.16 4.61
C SER A 42 3.36 4.58 3.84
N TYR A 43 2.66 5.56 4.40
CA TYR A 43 1.62 6.32 3.72
C TYR A 43 1.94 7.81 3.76
N THR A 44 1.41 8.54 2.79
CA THR A 44 1.43 10.00 2.75
C THR A 44 0.09 10.48 2.23
N ILE A 45 -0.59 11.33 2.98
CA ILE A 45 -1.75 12.07 2.50
C ILE A 45 -1.22 13.29 1.74
N SER A 46 -1.74 13.56 0.56
CA SER A 46 -1.35 14.73 -0.23
C SER A 46 -2.55 15.31 -0.96
N ASP A 47 -2.40 16.50 -1.53
CA ASP A 47 -3.44 17.19 -2.31
C ASP A 47 -4.79 17.31 -1.57
N PHE A 48 -4.78 17.35 -0.23
CA PHE A 48 -6.01 17.53 0.54
C PHE A 48 -6.61 18.91 0.29
N ASN A 49 -7.87 18.93 -0.10
CA ASN A 49 -8.66 20.14 -0.27
C ASN A 49 -10.02 19.97 0.42
N GLY A 50 -10.13 20.52 1.63
CA GLY A 50 -11.33 20.45 2.46
C GLY A 50 -11.14 21.25 3.76
N PRO A 51 -12.13 21.25 4.68
CA PRO A 51 -12.04 22.00 5.92
C PRO A 51 -10.98 21.41 6.88
N ASP A 52 -10.39 22.27 7.72
CA ASP A 52 -9.29 21.88 8.61
C ASP A 52 -9.70 20.85 9.69
N THR A 53 -11.01 20.75 9.98
CA THR A 53 -11.59 19.78 10.92
C THR A 53 -11.95 18.44 10.27
N GLN A 54 -11.71 18.26 8.96
CA GLN A 54 -12.05 17.01 8.28
C GLN A 54 -11.13 15.89 8.75
N THR A 55 -11.73 14.83 9.27
CA THR A 55 -11.04 13.61 9.67
C THR A 55 -11.41 12.46 8.76
N ALA A 56 -10.49 11.51 8.61
CA ALA A 56 -10.72 10.26 7.90
C ALA A 56 -10.32 9.06 8.76
N SER A 57 -11.06 7.97 8.59
CA SER A 57 -10.68 6.64 9.05
C SER A 57 -10.52 5.76 7.82
N VAL A 58 -9.41 5.02 7.75
CA VAL A 58 -9.01 4.23 6.57
C VAL A 58 -8.67 2.81 7.01
N SER A 59 -9.16 1.82 6.28
CA SER A 59 -8.74 0.43 6.36
C SER A 59 -8.02 0.04 5.07
N LEU A 60 -6.88 -0.62 5.22
CA LEU A 60 -6.06 -1.12 4.14
C LEU A 60 -5.92 -2.63 4.23
N ASP A 61 -6.28 -3.28 3.13
CA ASP A 61 -6.20 -4.73 3.00
C ASP A 61 -5.37 -5.11 1.78
N PHE A 62 -4.76 -6.28 1.81
CA PHE A 62 -4.14 -6.90 0.65
C PHE A 62 -4.82 -8.23 0.35
N ALA A 63 -4.85 -8.63 -0.92
CA ALA A 63 -5.34 -9.92 -1.37
C ALA A 63 -4.48 -10.41 -2.54
N ASP A 64 -4.55 -11.68 -2.90
CA ASP A 64 -3.86 -12.17 -4.09
C ASP A 64 -4.34 -11.47 -5.38
N ALA A 65 -3.69 -11.75 -6.51
CA ALA A 65 -4.03 -11.14 -7.80
C ALA A 65 -5.48 -11.42 -8.26
N SER A 66 -6.12 -12.46 -7.73
CA SER A 66 -7.52 -12.80 -8.03
C SER A 66 -8.50 -12.16 -7.03
N GLY A 67 -7.99 -11.45 -6.03
CA GLY A 67 -8.78 -10.85 -4.96
C GLY A 67 -9.14 -11.80 -3.82
N ASN A 68 -8.61 -13.02 -3.80
CA ASN A 68 -8.86 -13.98 -2.73
C ASN A 68 -7.88 -13.78 -1.56
N ASN A 69 -8.21 -14.40 -0.41
CA ASN A 69 -7.38 -14.35 0.79
C ASN A 69 -7.11 -12.94 1.31
N LYS A 70 -8.15 -12.10 1.28
CA LYS A 70 -8.08 -10.70 1.73
C LYS A 70 -7.70 -10.62 3.21
N GLN A 71 -6.65 -9.86 3.52
CA GLN A 71 -6.11 -9.67 4.87
C GLN A 71 -5.89 -8.19 5.15
N ASN A 72 -6.27 -7.74 6.35
CA ASN A 72 -5.99 -6.39 6.80
C ASN A 72 -4.51 -6.25 7.20
N PHE A 73 -3.87 -5.19 6.73
CA PHE A 73 -2.51 -4.84 7.17
C PHE A 73 -2.44 -3.49 7.86
N GLY A 74 -3.33 -2.55 7.55
CA GLY A 74 -3.26 -1.22 8.14
C GLY A 74 -4.63 -0.65 8.43
N ALA A 75 -4.72 0.10 9.53
CA ALA A 75 -5.85 0.95 9.80
C ALA A 75 -5.37 2.31 10.32
N LEU A 76 -6.07 3.36 9.90
CA LEU A 76 -5.93 4.73 10.35
C LEU A 76 -7.26 5.15 10.94
N SER A 77 -7.24 5.82 12.10
CA SER A 77 -8.47 6.25 12.77
C SER A 77 -8.38 7.74 13.11
N ASN A 78 -9.45 8.48 12.79
CA ASN A 78 -9.61 9.89 13.12
C ASN A 78 -8.42 10.78 12.71
N VAL A 79 -7.86 10.50 11.53
CA VAL A 79 -6.72 11.25 10.99
C VAL A 79 -7.19 12.61 10.50
N ILE A 80 -6.68 13.69 11.08
CA ILE A 80 -6.98 15.07 10.64
C ILE A 80 -6.25 15.32 9.32
N LEU A 81 -6.99 15.33 8.21
CA LEU A 81 -6.42 15.33 6.86
C LEU A 81 -5.51 16.54 6.60
N LYS A 82 -5.87 17.71 7.12
CA LYS A 82 -5.08 18.95 6.98
C LYS A 82 -3.71 18.86 7.64
N VAL A 83 -3.67 18.37 8.88
CA VAL A 83 -2.44 18.25 9.69
C VAL A 83 -1.50 17.23 9.06
N GLU A 84 -2.06 16.22 8.42
CA GLU A 84 -1.34 15.05 7.91
C GLU A 84 -0.94 15.19 6.44
N ASN A 85 -1.43 16.24 5.78
CA ASN A 85 -1.14 16.55 4.40
C ASN A 85 0.34 16.88 4.20
N GLY A 86 1.02 16.09 3.36
CA GLY A 86 2.44 16.19 3.07
C GLY A 86 3.35 15.39 4.01
N ASN A 87 2.81 14.81 5.09
CA ASN A 87 3.61 14.10 6.09
C ASN A 87 3.66 12.60 5.78
N GLU A 88 4.88 12.07 5.63
CA GLU A 88 5.10 10.63 5.48
C GLU A 88 5.11 9.94 6.84
N LYS A 89 4.28 8.89 6.97
CA LYS A 89 4.14 8.11 8.20
C LYS A 89 4.23 6.63 7.92
N PHE A 90 4.69 5.86 8.90
CA PHE A 90 4.85 4.41 8.79
C PHE A 90 3.71 3.68 9.48
N PHE A 91 3.25 2.59 8.86
CA PHE A 91 2.36 1.65 9.55
C PHE A 91 3.14 0.84 10.58
N ASN A 92 2.49 0.58 11.71
CA ASN A 92 3.00 -0.38 12.69
C ASN A 92 2.52 -1.79 12.30
N LEU A 93 3.30 -2.47 11.46
CA LEU A 93 2.98 -3.79 10.93
C LEU A 93 3.72 -4.86 11.71
N ASN A 94 3.05 -5.98 11.96
CA ASN A 94 3.73 -7.13 12.53
C ASN A 94 4.48 -7.93 11.43
N ASN A 95 5.45 -8.74 11.85
CA ASN A 95 6.26 -9.53 10.92
C ASN A 95 5.42 -10.54 10.11
N ALA A 96 4.30 -11.02 10.65
CA ALA A 96 3.45 -11.98 9.95
C ALA A 96 2.73 -11.34 8.75
N GLN A 97 2.22 -10.13 8.90
CA GLN A 97 1.58 -9.36 7.81
C GLN A 97 2.60 -9.01 6.72
N LEU A 98 3.79 -8.58 7.12
CA LEU A 98 4.88 -8.29 6.18
C LEU A 98 5.31 -9.55 5.41
N ALA A 99 5.43 -10.69 6.10
CA ALA A 99 5.80 -11.96 5.48
C ALA A 99 4.71 -12.49 4.53
N ALA A 100 3.43 -12.39 4.92
CA ALA A 100 2.31 -12.81 4.08
C ALA A 100 2.25 -12.01 2.77
N MET A 101 2.45 -10.69 2.86
CA MET A 101 2.47 -9.82 1.70
C MET A 101 3.74 -10.01 0.84
N ALA A 102 4.89 -10.27 1.48
CA ALA A 102 6.12 -10.64 0.79
C ALA A 102 6.00 -11.98 0.03
N ALA A 103 5.22 -12.93 0.56
CA ALA A 103 4.94 -14.20 -0.13
C ALA A 103 4.22 -13.96 -1.47
N LEU A 104 3.29 -13.00 -1.53
CA LEU A 104 2.58 -12.63 -2.77
C LEU A 104 3.51 -12.04 -3.84
N PHE A 105 4.62 -11.40 -3.45
CA PHE A 105 5.65 -11.00 -4.40
C PHE A 105 6.42 -12.17 -5.00
N LYS A 106 6.46 -13.33 -4.32
CA LYS A 106 7.23 -14.51 -4.74
C LYS A 106 6.38 -15.52 -5.51
N THR A 107 5.08 -15.58 -5.22
CA THR A 107 4.16 -16.52 -5.87
C THR A 107 3.67 -15.93 -7.20
N PRO A 108 3.79 -16.64 -8.34
CA PRO A 108 3.18 -16.24 -9.60
C PRO A 108 1.69 -15.90 -9.41
N PRO A 109 1.20 -14.78 -9.97
CA PRO A 109 1.81 -13.94 -11.00
C PRO A 109 2.74 -12.84 -10.49
N ASN A 110 3.19 -12.90 -9.23
CA ASN A 110 4.02 -11.89 -8.56
C ASN A 110 3.32 -10.53 -8.43
N LYS A 111 1.98 -10.55 -8.30
CA LYS A 111 1.12 -9.36 -8.18
C LYS A 111 0.13 -9.60 -7.06
N PHE A 112 -0.32 -8.51 -6.45
CA PHE A 112 -1.38 -8.55 -5.45
C PHE A 112 -2.16 -7.24 -5.47
N THR A 113 -3.37 -7.29 -4.94
CA THR A 113 -4.28 -6.14 -4.92
C THR A 113 -4.26 -5.52 -3.54
N ILE A 114 -4.08 -4.21 -3.48
CA ILE A 114 -4.33 -3.43 -2.27
C ILE A 114 -5.71 -2.81 -2.37
N TYR A 115 -6.49 -2.97 -1.32
CA TYR A 115 -7.79 -2.34 -1.16
C TYR A 115 -7.66 -1.22 -0.13
N ASN A 116 -8.30 -0.08 -0.41
CA ASN A 116 -8.54 0.94 0.58
C ASN A 116 -10.05 1.11 0.77
N SER A 117 -10.48 1.30 2.00
CA SER A 117 -11.85 1.67 2.31
C SER A 117 -11.87 2.57 3.53
N GLY A 118 -12.93 3.32 3.73
CA GLY A 118 -12.99 4.20 4.88
C GLY A 118 -14.16 5.16 4.87
N SER A 119 -14.10 6.08 5.81
CA SER A 119 -15.11 7.11 6.03
C SER A 119 -14.49 8.44 6.41
N PHE A 120 -15.31 9.48 6.30
CA PHE A 120 -15.02 10.85 6.71
C PHE A 120 -16.04 11.28 7.75
N ASN A 121 -15.66 12.23 8.61
CA ASN A 121 -16.64 12.90 9.47
C ASN A 121 -17.57 13.86 8.69
N GLN A 122 -17.14 14.32 7.51
CA GLN A 122 -17.92 15.21 6.63
C GLN A 122 -17.56 14.97 5.15
N ALA A 123 -18.49 15.28 4.26
CA ALA A 123 -18.34 15.20 2.80
C ALA A 123 -18.59 16.58 2.15
N PRO A 124 -18.07 16.85 0.94
CA PRO A 124 -17.20 15.99 0.13
C PRO A 124 -15.77 15.90 0.70
N ALA A 125 -15.02 14.90 0.24
CA ALA A 125 -13.60 14.76 0.58
C ALA A 125 -12.77 14.51 -0.68
N LYS A 126 -11.67 15.26 -0.81
CA LYS A 126 -10.71 15.12 -1.91
C LYS A 126 -9.28 15.15 -1.40
N PHE A 127 -8.54 14.06 -1.63
CA PHE A 127 -7.11 13.94 -1.35
C PHE A 127 -6.52 12.75 -2.10
N LYS A 128 -5.20 12.62 -2.06
CA LYS A 128 -4.48 11.42 -2.50
C LYS A 128 -3.85 10.74 -1.31
N MET A 129 -3.82 9.42 -1.33
CA MET A 129 -3.07 8.60 -0.39
C MET A 129 -2.03 7.80 -1.15
N LYS A 130 -0.76 8.15 -0.95
CA LYS A 130 0.38 7.44 -1.52
C LYS A 130 0.87 6.39 -0.55
N LEU A 131 0.93 5.13 -0.98
CA LEU A 131 1.60 4.06 -0.25
C LEU A 131 2.98 3.78 -0.85
N LYS A 132 3.99 3.64 0.00
CA LYS A 132 5.33 3.17 -0.40
C LYS A 132 5.69 1.89 0.36
N PHE A 133 6.25 0.94 -0.38
CA PHE A 133 6.72 -0.34 0.15
C PHE A 133 8.25 -0.30 0.14
N TYR A 134 8.84 -0.56 1.29
CA TYR A 134 10.28 -0.67 1.44
C TYR A 134 10.64 -2.14 1.44
N ASN A 135 11.39 -2.55 0.43
CA ASN A 135 11.69 -3.96 0.18
C ASN A 135 13.20 -4.18 0.14
N GLU A 136 13.63 -5.31 0.69
CA GLU A 136 14.96 -5.87 0.55
C GLU A 136 14.88 -7.12 -0.34
N TYR A 137 15.88 -7.29 -1.21
CA TYR A 137 15.99 -8.44 -2.11
C TYR A 137 17.26 -9.22 -1.80
N GLU A 138 17.12 -10.52 -1.55
CA GLU A 138 18.25 -11.44 -1.53
C GLU A 138 18.46 -12.00 -2.94
N VAL A 139 19.63 -11.73 -3.53
CA VAL A 139 19.97 -12.20 -4.89
C VAL A 139 21.05 -13.28 -4.84
N LYS A 140 20.89 -14.32 -5.67
CA LYS A 140 21.92 -15.36 -5.83
C LYS A 140 23.06 -14.81 -6.70
N ILE A 141 24.24 -14.61 -6.11
CA ILE A 141 25.46 -14.29 -6.85
C ILE A 141 26.18 -15.60 -7.14
N PHE A 142 26.32 -15.96 -8.42
CA PHE A 142 27.22 -17.04 -8.81
C PHE A 142 28.65 -16.48 -8.84
N PRO A 143 29.63 -17.12 -8.18
CA PRO A 143 31.03 -16.76 -8.37
C PRO A 143 31.41 -16.98 -9.84
N LEU A 144 32.15 -16.03 -10.43
CA LEU A 144 32.85 -16.24 -11.69
C LEU A 144 33.97 -17.26 -11.41
N ASN A 145 33.88 -18.44 -12.00
CA ASN A 145 34.99 -19.40 -12.06
C ASN A 145 35.99 -18.97 -13.14
#